data_AF-A0A2S6H3Y9-F1
#
_entry.id   AF-A0A2S6H3Y9-F1
#
_cell.length_a   1.000
_cell.length_b   1.000
_cell.length_c   1.000
_cell.angle_alpha   90.00
_cell.angle_beta   90.00
_cell.angle_gamma   90.00
#
_symmetry.space_group_name_H-M   'P 1'
#
loop_
_entity.id
_entity.type
_entity.pdbx_description
1 polymer ?
#
loop_
_entity_poly.entity_id
_entity_poly.type
_entity_poly.pdbx_seq_one_letter_code
_entity_poly.pdbx_strand_id
1 'polypeptide(L)'
;MSAYIKSSLLVAILLLSDAAIAAPAFLPEDPKRPADKISHDLNITQEQFTVCFRNVSPAPQGTRPTAERVHSNKAILLSCLQKANPGITNDKLDEVMDRYRPGGREAQLPANE
;
A
#
# COMPACT_ATOMS: atom_id res chain seq x y z
N MET A 1 9.54 49.55 -46.09
CA MET A 1 8.84 48.88 -44.98
C MET A 1 9.68 47.67 -44.58
N SER A 2 10.40 47.75 -43.46
CA SER A 2 11.30 46.70 -42.98
C SER A 2 10.63 45.96 -41.82
N ALA A 3 10.40 44.66 -41.97
CA ALA A 3 9.67 43.85 -41.00
C ALA A 3 10.62 43.37 -39.88
N TYR A 4 10.27 43.68 -38.63
CA TYR A 4 10.91 43.16 -37.42
C TYR A 4 10.55 41.68 -37.22
N ILE A 5 11.53 40.79 -37.26
CA ILE A 5 11.38 39.41 -36.81
C ILE A 5 11.66 39.41 -35.30
N LYS A 6 10.60 39.33 -34.50
CA LYS A 6 10.64 39.06 -33.06
C LYS A 6 10.31 37.59 -32.83
N SER A 7 10.82 37.07 -31.71
CA SER A 7 10.43 35.83 -31.02
C SER A 7 11.11 34.55 -31.53
N SER A 8 11.54 33.62 -30.69
CA SER A 8 11.51 33.54 -29.23
C SER A 8 12.52 32.48 -28.78
N LEU A 9 13.21 32.76 -27.67
CA LEU A 9 14.10 31.85 -26.98
C LEU A 9 13.25 30.73 -26.33
N LEU A 10 13.36 29.49 -26.81
CA LEU A 10 12.72 28.32 -26.18
C LEU A 10 13.64 27.81 -25.06
N VAL A 11 13.24 28.06 -23.81
CA VAL A 11 13.84 27.48 -22.61
C VAL A 11 13.27 26.07 -22.43
N ALA A 12 14.11 25.04 -22.60
CA ALA A 12 13.77 23.66 -22.31
C ALA A 12 13.88 23.42 -20.79
N ILE A 13 12.74 23.27 -20.11
CA ILE A 13 12.69 22.90 -18.69
C ILE A 13 12.71 21.38 -18.61
N LEU A 14 13.86 20.83 -18.22
CA LEU A 14 14.01 19.42 -17.83
C LEU A 14 13.39 19.25 -16.44
N LEU A 15 12.19 18.68 -16.37
CA LEU A 15 11.59 18.21 -15.12
C LEU A 15 12.30 16.91 -14.71
N LEU A 16 13.23 17.02 -13.76
CA LEU A 16 13.76 15.88 -13.02
C LEU A 16 12.67 15.40 -12.06
N SER A 17 12.03 14.30 -12.41
CA SER A 17 11.09 13.60 -11.52
C SER A 17 11.87 12.96 -10.38
N ASP A 18 11.75 13.53 -9.19
CA ASP A 18 12.28 12.99 -7.95
C ASP A 18 11.48 11.73 -7.56
N ALA A 19 11.93 10.56 -8.01
CA ALA A 19 11.37 9.29 -7.60
C ALA A 19 11.88 8.98 -6.18
N ALA A 20 11.14 9.44 -5.17
CA ALA A 20 11.38 9.06 -3.79
C ALA A 20 11.30 7.53 -3.66
N ILE A 21 12.46 6.89 -3.52
CA ILE A 21 12.56 5.46 -3.18
C ILE A 21 12.08 5.32 -1.75
N ALA A 22 10.79 5.05 -1.58
CA ALA A 22 10.22 4.69 -0.29
C ALA A 22 10.84 3.37 0.16
N ALA A 23 11.49 3.37 1.33
CA ALA A 23 11.96 2.16 1.98
C ALA A 23 10.79 1.16 2.12
N PRO A 24 11.02 -0.16 1.98
CA PRO A 24 9.96 -1.14 2.11
C PRO A 24 9.32 -1.02 3.50
N ALA A 25 8.01 -0.74 3.52
CA ALA A 25 7.23 -0.51 4.74
C ALA A 25 7.04 -1.79 5.60
N PHE A 26 7.75 -2.87 5.26
CA PHE A 26 7.69 -4.15 5.97
C PHE A 26 9.02 -4.90 5.83
N LEU A 27 9.63 -5.22 6.96
CA LEU A 27 10.52 -6.37 7.03
C LEU A 27 9.64 -7.61 7.24
N PRO A 28 10.00 -8.78 6.68
CA PRO A 28 9.29 -10.05 6.94
C PRO A 28 9.02 -10.32 8.43
N GLU A 29 9.80 -9.69 9.31
CA GLU A 29 9.64 -9.64 10.75
C GLU A 29 9.30 -8.23 11.23
N ASP A 30 8.16 -7.65 10.83
CA ASP A 30 7.58 -6.54 11.61
C ASP A 30 6.96 -7.16 12.87
N PRO A 31 7.60 -7.07 14.05
CA PRO A 31 7.10 -7.72 15.27
C PRO A 31 5.72 -7.20 15.69
N LYS A 32 5.27 -6.10 15.11
CA LYS A 32 3.98 -5.49 15.39
C LYS A 32 2.84 -6.04 14.51
N ARG A 33 3.13 -6.88 13.51
CA ARG A 33 2.13 -7.55 12.65
C ARG A 33 2.43 -9.05 12.62
N PRO A 34 1.85 -9.83 13.55
CA PRO A 34 2.11 -11.26 13.68
C PRO A 34 1.56 -12.03 12.48
N ALA A 35 2.41 -12.27 11.48
CA ALA A 35 2.04 -12.93 10.23
C ALA A 35 1.51 -14.35 10.45
N ASP A 36 2.05 -15.05 11.45
CA ASP A 36 1.60 -16.36 11.91
C ASP A 36 0.12 -16.32 12.35
N LYS A 37 -0.24 -15.37 13.23
CA LYS A 37 -1.61 -15.23 13.74
C LYS A 37 -2.59 -14.79 12.66
N ILE A 38 -2.19 -13.85 11.80
CA ILE A 38 -3.01 -13.39 10.68
C ILE A 38 -3.27 -14.55 9.71
N SER A 39 -2.23 -15.32 9.35
CA SER A 39 -2.38 -16.45 8.43
C SER A 39 -3.28 -17.55 9.01
N HIS A 40 -3.15 -17.83 10.31
CA HIS A 40 -4.00 -18.78 11.02
C HIS A 40 -5.48 -18.37 10.96
N ASP A 41 -5.79 -17.11 11.29
CA ASP A 41 -7.16 -16.59 11.31
C ASP A 41 -7.79 -16.47 9.90
N LEU A 42 -6.97 -16.47 8.86
CA LEU A 42 -7.37 -16.53 7.45
C LEU A 42 -7.38 -17.95 6.86
N ASN A 43 -7.00 -18.96 7.66
CA ASN A 43 -6.88 -20.36 7.24
C ASN A 43 -5.98 -20.55 6.02
N ILE A 44 -4.79 -19.95 6.06
CA ILE A 44 -3.71 -20.09 5.06
C ILE A 44 -2.37 -20.26 5.77
N THR A 45 -1.30 -20.59 5.03
CA THR A 45 0.05 -20.64 5.62
C THR A 45 0.64 -19.25 5.79
N GLN A 46 1.55 -19.10 6.76
CA GLN A 46 2.30 -17.85 6.96
C GLN A 46 3.09 -17.44 5.71
N GLU A 47 3.63 -18.42 4.98
CA GLU A 47 4.35 -18.17 3.73
C GLU A 47 3.42 -17.60 2.66
N GLN A 48 2.22 -18.18 2.47
CA GLN A 48 1.22 -17.66 1.53
C GLN A 48 0.83 -16.22 1.86
N PHE A 49 0.59 -15.92 3.14
CA PHE A 49 0.30 -14.56 3.58
C PHE A 49 1.47 -13.61 3.25
N THR A 50 2.70 -13.99 3.61
CA THR A 50 3.89 -13.16 3.40
C THR A 50 4.14 -12.90 1.90
N VAL A 51 3.95 -13.91 1.04
CA VAL A 51 4.04 -13.78 -0.42
C VAL A 51 3.04 -12.74 -0.93
N CYS A 52 1.78 -12.81 -0.49
CA CYS A 52 0.76 -11.86 -0.92
C CYS A 52 1.03 -10.45 -0.39
N PHE A 53 1.44 -10.34 0.87
CA PHE A 53 1.68 -9.07 1.53
C PHE A 53 2.90 -8.31 0.97
N ARG A 54 3.90 -9.01 0.42
CA ARG A 54 5.05 -8.36 -0.24
C ARG A 54 4.67 -7.46 -1.43
N ASN A 55 3.48 -7.64 -2.00
CA ASN A 55 3.01 -6.85 -3.14
C ASN A 55 2.20 -5.61 -2.75
N VAL A 56 1.91 -5.42 -1.45
CA VAL A 56 1.26 -4.18 -0.98
C VAL A 56 2.29 -3.13 -0.58
N SER A 57 1.88 -1.87 -0.60
CA SER A 57 2.68 -0.73 -0.16
C SER A 57 1.98 -0.02 1.02
N PRO A 58 2.12 -0.53 2.26
CA PRO A 58 1.55 0.10 3.44
C PRO A 58 2.07 1.54 3.66
N ALA A 59 1.29 2.36 4.35
CA ALA A 59 1.79 3.64 4.83
C ALA A 59 2.97 3.44 5.80
N PRO A 60 3.97 4.34 5.81
CA PRO A 60 5.04 4.33 6.79
C PRO A 60 4.51 4.30 8.23
N GLN A 61 5.29 3.71 9.14
CA GLN A 61 4.91 3.69 10.56
C GLN A 61 4.67 5.12 11.08
N GLY A 62 3.63 5.27 11.92
CA GLY A 62 3.24 6.56 12.49
C GLY A 62 2.50 7.50 11.52
N THR A 63 2.27 7.07 10.28
CA THR A 63 1.51 7.86 9.29
C THR A 63 0.18 7.18 8.97
N ARG A 64 -0.81 7.98 8.57
CA ARG A 64 -2.08 7.47 8.03
C ARG A 64 -1.98 7.27 6.51
N PRO A 65 -2.58 6.22 5.96
CA PRO A 65 -2.64 6.02 4.51
C PRO A 65 -3.55 7.07 3.84
N THR A 66 -3.45 7.19 2.51
CA THR A 66 -4.49 7.83 1.69
C THR A 66 -5.59 6.81 1.39
N ALA A 67 -6.80 7.27 1.06
CA ALA A 67 -7.91 6.39 0.68
C ALA A 67 -7.56 5.51 -0.53
N GLU A 68 -6.90 6.09 -1.54
CA GLU A 68 -6.42 5.35 -2.72
C GLU A 68 -5.42 4.24 -2.35
N ARG A 69 -4.51 4.50 -1.41
CA ARG A 69 -3.54 3.50 -0.93
C ARG A 69 -4.23 2.37 -0.15
N VAL A 70 -5.25 2.68 0.65
CA VAL A 70 -6.06 1.65 1.34
C VAL A 70 -6.74 0.75 0.30
N HIS A 71 -7.43 1.35 -0.67
CA HIS A 71 -8.17 0.61 -1.68
C HIS A 71 -7.26 -0.27 -2.56
N SER A 72 -6.20 0.30 -3.11
CA SER A 72 -5.26 -0.41 -4.00
C SER A 72 -4.56 -1.58 -3.28
N ASN A 73 -4.05 -1.36 -2.06
CA ASN A 73 -3.42 -2.43 -1.28
C ASN A 73 -4.41 -3.55 -0.95
N LYS A 74 -5.64 -3.19 -0.60
CA LYS A 74 -6.68 -4.16 -0.28
C LYS A 74 -7.06 -5.01 -1.49
N ALA A 75 -7.21 -4.38 -2.66
CA ALA A 75 -7.49 -5.10 -3.89
C ALA A 75 -6.38 -6.11 -4.26
N ILE A 76 -5.11 -5.68 -4.16
CA ILE A 76 -3.94 -6.55 -4.39
C ILE A 76 -3.92 -7.72 -3.41
N LEU A 77 -4.04 -7.42 -2.12
CA LEU A 77 -3.94 -8.41 -1.05
C LEU A 77 -5.08 -9.43 -1.15
N LEU A 78 -6.33 -8.98 -1.23
CA LEU A 78 -7.49 -9.85 -1.30
C LEU A 78 -7.43 -10.78 -2.50
N SER A 79 -7.12 -10.24 -3.69
CA SER A 79 -7.01 -11.05 -4.92
C SER A 79 -5.93 -12.13 -4.80
N CYS A 80 -4.80 -11.81 -4.16
CA CYS A 80 -3.75 -12.81 -3.95
C CYS A 80 -4.17 -13.87 -2.93
N LEU A 81 -4.71 -13.47 -1.79
CA LEU A 81 -5.12 -14.39 -0.72
C LEU A 81 -6.22 -15.36 -1.17
N GLN A 82 -7.13 -14.90 -2.03
CA GLN A 82 -8.20 -15.74 -2.59
C GLN A 82 -7.67 -16.88 -3.47
N LYS A 83 -6.44 -16.78 -4.00
CA LYS A 83 -5.79 -17.91 -4.70
C LYS A 83 -5.39 -19.04 -3.74
N ALA A 84 -5.10 -18.71 -2.48
CA ALA A 84 -4.78 -19.68 -1.43
C ALA A 84 -6.04 -20.20 -0.74
N ASN A 85 -7.00 -19.30 -0.47
CA ASN A 85 -8.29 -19.64 0.11
C ASN A 85 -9.41 -18.76 -0.49
N PRO A 86 -10.19 -19.29 -1.46
CA PRO A 86 -11.26 -18.54 -2.13
C PRO A 86 -12.38 -18.07 -1.19
N GLY A 87 -12.48 -18.65 0.02
CA GLY A 87 -13.46 -18.26 1.03
C GLY A 87 -13.11 -16.97 1.78
N ILE A 88 -11.92 -16.39 1.56
CA ILE A 88 -11.54 -15.11 2.17
C ILE A 88 -12.37 -13.99 1.52
N THR A 89 -13.24 -13.39 2.32
CA THR A 89 -14.03 -12.22 1.93
C THR A 89 -13.32 -10.92 2.31
N ASN A 90 -13.81 -9.83 1.73
CA ASN A 90 -13.39 -8.48 2.07
C ASN A 90 -13.56 -8.19 3.57
N ASP A 91 -14.75 -8.49 4.12
CA ASP A 91 -15.07 -8.28 5.54
C ASP A 91 -14.19 -9.12 6.46
N LYS A 92 -13.93 -10.38 6.10
CA LYS A 92 -13.06 -11.27 6.88
C LYS A 92 -11.62 -10.75 6.91
N LEU A 93 -11.13 -10.28 5.76
CA LEU A 93 -9.80 -9.70 5.67
C LEU A 93 -9.68 -8.44 6.56
N ASP A 94 -10.66 -7.54 6.50
CA ASP A 94 -10.67 -6.33 7.33
C ASP A 94 -10.70 -6.68 8.82
N GLU A 95 -11.60 -7.58 9.23
CA GLU A 95 -11.73 -8.00 10.63
C GLU A 95 -10.40 -8.53 11.19
N VAL A 96 -9.73 -9.40 10.45
CA VAL A 96 -8.45 -9.98 10.88
C VAL A 96 -7.34 -8.94 10.87
N MET A 97 -7.22 -8.13 9.81
CA MET A 97 -6.16 -7.13 9.70
C MET A 97 -6.30 -6.03 10.77
N ASP A 98 -7.54 -5.60 11.06
CA ASP A 98 -7.84 -4.64 12.13
C ASP A 98 -7.42 -5.14 13.50
N ARG A 99 -7.65 -6.43 13.79
CA ARG A 99 -7.32 -7.07 15.08
C ARG A 99 -5.83 -7.00 15.39
N TYR A 100 -4.97 -7.09 14.38
CA TYR A 100 -3.52 -7.20 14.53
C TYR A 100 -2.76 -5.94 14.13
N ARG A 101 -3.44 -4.88 13.70
CA ARG A 101 -2.78 -3.61 13.36
C ARG A 101 -2.54 -2.78 14.63
N PRO A 102 -1.33 -2.22 14.80
CA PRO A 102 -1.09 -1.22 15.85
C PRO A 102 -2.01 -0.01 15.66
N GLY A 103 -2.80 0.34 16.68
CA GLY A 103 -3.85 1.37 16.60
C GLY A 103 -5.18 0.88 16.01
N GLY A 104 -5.32 -0.42 15.73
CA GLY A 104 -6.56 -1.03 15.27
C GLY A 104 -7.10 -0.46 13.94
N ARG A 105 -8.43 -0.45 13.81
CA ARG A 105 -9.15 0.09 12.65
C ARG A 105 -8.86 1.56 12.38
N GLU A 106 -8.72 2.38 13.43
CA GLU A 106 -8.48 3.83 13.31
C GLU A 106 -7.17 4.16 12.60
N ALA A 107 -6.19 3.25 12.64
CA ALA A 107 -4.93 3.38 11.91
C ALA A 107 -5.06 3.03 10.41
N GLN A 108 -6.21 2.50 9.98
CA GLN A 108 -6.52 2.27 8.56
C GLN A 108 -7.30 3.44 7.94
N LEU A 109 -7.93 4.27 8.77
CA LEU A 109 -8.68 5.41 8.28
C LEU A 109 -7.73 6.38 7.56
N PRO A 110 -8.11 6.83 6.35
CA PRO A 110 -7.39 7.87 5.64
C PRO A 110 -7.18 9.11 6.50
N ALA A 111 -6.08 9.82 6.29
CA ALA A 111 -5.76 11.03 7.06
C ALA A 111 -6.79 12.17 6.93
N ASN A 112 -7.71 12.08 5.96
CA ASN A 112 -8.57 13.18 5.51
C ASN A 112 -10.07 12.82 5.54
N GLU A 113 -10.47 11.77 6.27
CA GLU A 113 -11.89 11.41 6.49
C GLU A 113 -12.36 11.79 7.89
#